data_AF-A0A4P5W8X4-F1
#
_entry.id   AF-A0A4P5W8X4-F1
#
_cell.length_a   1.000
_cell.length_b   1.000
_cell.length_c   1.000
_cell.angle_alpha   90.00
_cell.angle_beta   90.00
_cell.angle_gamma   90.00
#
_symmetry.space_group_name_H-M   'P 1'
#
loop_
_entity.id
_entity.type
_entity.pdbx_description
1 polymer ?
#
loop_
_entity_poly.entity_id
_entity_poly.type
_entity_poly.pdbx_seq_one_letter_code
_entity_poly.pdbx_strand_id
1 'polypeptide(L)'
;MLAHLPATPPSGFHSAQWAHGGRPTDEGLAMLSIPGLNPAKAIDAVMDVNHYVGNLDHVTTCRSVADPRFTPPEKVRFYQRIDIPLLGAVHHELVLERLGEHKGYLAAGWSILTPETSALSAKDGFRSDYSHGVWLAAPGRLVYALGSAPRRDDVGFLKWKALTSGADAAASRVLRANLEGLGRWAAKRA
;
A
#
# COMPACT_ATOMS: atom_id res chain seq x y z
N MET A 1 -3.28 0.26 13.23
CA MET A 1 -4.09 0.55 12.02
C MET A 1 -5.60 0.39 12.19
N LEU A 2 -6.19 -0.80 12.35
CA LEU A 2 -7.66 -0.96 12.39
C LEU A 2 -8.37 -0.21 13.55
N ALA A 3 -7.67 -0.02 14.67
CA ALA A 3 -8.17 0.76 15.80
C ALA A 3 -8.38 2.26 15.48
N HIS A 4 -7.79 2.76 14.38
CA HIS A 4 -7.92 4.15 13.92
C HIS A 4 -8.98 4.32 12.83
N LEU A 5 -9.79 3.29 12.56
CA LEU A 5 -10.97 3.47 11.71
C LEU A 5 -11.93 4.45 12.40
N PRO A 6 -12.46 5.44 11.67
CA PRO A 6 -13.43 6.36 12.26
C PRO A 6 -14.69 5.60 12.67
N ALA A 7 -15.20 5.91 13.86
CA ALA A 7 -16.42 5.31 14.40
C ALA A 7 -17.64 5.57 13.50
N THR A 8 -17.72 6.77 12.91
CA THR A 8 -18.73 7.12 11.91
C THR A 8 -18.07 7.26 10.53
N PRO A 9 -18.58 6.59 9.49
CA PRO A 9 -18.07 6.74 8.13
C PRO A 9 -18.20 8.19 7.65
N PRO A 10 -17.13 8.81 7.12
CA PRO A 10 -17.19 10.14 6.54
C PRO A 10 -17.99 10.12 5.22
N SER A 11 -18.65 11.23 4.88
CA SER A 11 -19.37 11.38 3.61
C SER A 11 -18.46 11.49 2.38
N GLY A 12 -17.16 11.72 2.59
CA GLY A 12 -16.17 11.87 1.52
C GLY A 12 -14.83 11.27 1.91
N PHE A 13 -13.75 11.93 1.49
CA PHE A 13 -12.39 11.54 1.85
C PHE A 13 -12.06 11.93 3.29
N HIS A 14 -11.40 11.02 4.01
CA HIS A 14 -10.84 11.25 5.33
C HIS A 14 -9.46 10.62 5.40
N SER A 15 -8.52 11.29 6.07
CA SER A 15 -7.21 10.72 6.37
C SER A 15 -6.78 11.07 7.78
N ALA A 16 -6.06 10.15 8.41
CA ALA A 16 -5.42 10.32 9.70
C ALA A 16 -4.00 9.75 9.65
N GLN A 17 -3.10 10.32 10.44
CA GLN A 17 -1.73 9.87 10.63
C GLN A 17 -1.39 9.86 12.11
N TRP A 18 -0.52 8.94 12.51
CA TRP A 18 -0.02 8.89 13.88
C TRP A 18 1.41 8.35 13.91
N ALA A 19 2.18 8.87 14.85
CA ALA A 19 3.53 8.37 15.10
C ALA A 19 3.49 6.94 15.65
N HIS A 20 4.46 6.14 15.23
CA HIS A 20 4.76 4.85 15.84
C HIS A 20 6.17 4.92 16.45
N GLY A 21 6.28 4.68 17.76
CA GLY A 21 7.56 4.73 18.46
C GLY A 21 8.63 3.88 17.77
N GLY A 22 9.81 4.47 17.57
CA GLY A 22 10.97 3.83 16.93
C GLY A 22 10.95 3.81 15.40
N ARG A 23 9.92 4.37 14.74
CA ARG A 23 9.85 4.45 13.28
C ARG A 23 10.04 5.90 12.79
N PRO A 24 10.66 6.08 11.61
CA PRO A 24 10.98 7.41 11.07
C PRO A 24 9.85 8.05 10.26
N THR A 25 8.78 7.30 9.96
CA THR A 25 7.55 7.81 9.32
C THR A 25 6.37 7.52 10.21
N ASP A 26 5.32 8.30 10.03
CA ASP A 26 4.02 8.00 10.62
C ASP A 26 3.38 6.78 9.94
N GLU A 27 2.43 6.15 10.63
CA GLU A 27 1.45 5.30 9.97
C GLU A 27 0.31 6.18 9.45
N GLY A 28 -0.18 5.87 8.25
CA GLY A 28 -1.29 6.57 7.61
C GLY A 28 -2.49 5.68 7.44
N LEU A 29 -3.68 6.26 7.56
CA LEU A 29 -4.94 5.67 7.14
C LEU A 29 -5.71 6.69 6.34
N ALA A 30 -6.30 6.27 5.23
CA ALA A 30 -7.30 7.04 4.53
C ALA A 30 -8.50 6.19 4.16
N MET A 31 -9.63 6.87 4.04
CA MET A 31 -10.91 6.30 3.68
C MET A 31 -11.58 7.19 2.64
N LEU A 32 -12.21 6.55 1.65
CA LEU A 32 -12.95 7.22 0.60
C LEU A 32 -14.31 6.55 0.42
N SER A 33 -15.36 7.36 0.42
CA SER A 33 -16.71 6.96 0.04
C SER A 33 -16.81 6.92 -1.49
N ILE A 34 -17.18 5.75 -2.02
CA ILE A 34 -17.26 5.44 -3.45
C ILE A 34 -18.62 4.76 -3.70
N PRO A 35 -19.68 5.51 -4.04
CA PRO A 35 -21.01 4.94 -4.25
C PRO A 35 -21.00 3.77 -5.25
N GLY A 36 -21.71 2.69 -4.91
CA GLY A 36 -21.79 1.49 -5.76
C GLY A 36 -20.54 0.59 -5.76
N LEU A 37 -19.52 0.89 -4.96
CA LEU A 37 -18.35 0.02 -4.83
C LEU A 37 -18.76 -1.39 -4.34
N ASN A 38 -18.39 -2.40 -5.14
CA ASN A 38 -18.49 -3.80 -4.75
C ASN A 38 -17.22 -4.23 -3.98
N PRO A 39 -17.33 -4.67 -2.72
CA PRO A 39 -16.18 -5.03 -1.89
C PRO A 39 -15.35 -6.18 -2.46
N ALA A 40 -16.00 -7.21 -3.00
CA ALA A 40 -15.32 -8.38 -3.54
C ALA A 40 -14.47 -7.99 -4.76
N LYS A 41 -15.06 -7.23 -5.70
CA LYS A 41 -14.32 -6.71 -6.87
C LYS A 41 -13.14 -5.82 -6.49
N ALA A 42 -13.28 -5.03 -5.42
CA ALA A 42 -12.20 -4.19 -4.92
C ALA A 42 -11.05 -5.04 -4.36
N ILE A 43 -11.34 -6.05 -3.53
CA ILE A 43 -10.30 -6.94 -3.01
C ILE A 43 -9.70 -7.83 -4.12
N ASP A 44 -10.49 -8.27 -5.09
CA ASP A 44 -9.98 -9.01 -6.24
C ASP A 44 -9.04 -8.16 -7.10
N ALA A 45 -9.32 -6.87 -7.24
CA ALA A 45 -8.39 -5.93 -7.87
C ALA A 45 -7.10 -5.81 -7.05
N VAL A 46 -7.19 -5.66 -5.73
CA VAL A 46 -6.00 -5.64 -4.85
C VAL A 46 -5.16 -6.91 -5.00
N MET A 47 -5.76 -8.08 -5.06
CA MET A 47 -5.00 -9.33 -5.21
C MET A 47 -4.35 -9.50 -6.59
N ASP A 48 -4.74 -8.70 -7.58
CA ASP A 48 -4.26 -8.76 -8.95
C ASP A 48 -3.00 -7.88 -9.17
N VAL A 49 -1.95 -8.19 -8.41
CA VAL A 49 -0.70 -7.41 -8.35
C VAL A 49 -0.03 -7.20 -9.71
N ASN A 50 -0.25 -8.09 -10.68
CA ASN A 50 0.32 -7.98 -12.04
C ASN A 50 -0.28 -6.83 -12.86
N HIS A 51 -1.42 -6.28 -12.42
CA HIS A 51 -2.14 -5.21 -13.11
C HIS A 51 -2.12 -3.89 -12.33
N TYR A 52 -1.22 -3.73 -11.35
CA TYR A 52 -1.10 -2.48 -10.61
C TYR A 52 -0.59 -1.32 -11.47
N VAL A 53 0.32 -1.59 -12.41
CA VAL A 53 0.89 -0.55 -13.27
C VAL A 53 -0.21 0.07 -14.12
N GLY A 54 -0.35 1.41 -14.03
CA GLY A 54 -1.39 2.18 -14.71
C GLY A 54 -2.74 2.25 -13.98
N ASN A 55 -2.95 1.42 -12.94
CA ASN A 55 -4.16 1.46 -12.11
C ASN A 55 -3.91 2.09 -10.73
N LEU A 56 -2.70 1.91 -10.17
CA LEU A 56 -2.25 2.54 -8.94
C LEU A 56 -1.16 3.58 -9.24
N ASP A 57 -1.27 4.73 -8.60
CA ASP A 57 -0.39 5.87 -8.86
C ASP A 57 1.04 5.55 -8.42
N HIS A 58 2.02 6.11 -9.15
CA HIS A 58 3.46 5.93 -8.91
C HIS A 58 4.02 4.49 -9.01
N VAL A 59 3.19 3.46 -9.19
CA VAL A 59 3.67 2.09 -9.39
C VAL A 59 4.21 1.93 -10.81
N THR A 60 5.52 1.83 -10.95
CA THR A 60 6.19 1.70 -12.26
C THR A 60 6.47 0.26 -12.64
N THR A 61 6.52 -0.64 -11.67
CA THR A 61 6.69 -2.08 -11.91
C THR A 61 6.01 -2.85 -10.79
N CYS A 62 5.20 -3.84 -11.15
CA CYS A 62 4.60 -4.75 -10.19
C CYS A 62 4.41 -6.10 -10.85
N ARG A 63 4.89 -7.17 -10.22
CA ARG A 63 4.76 -8.52 -10.76
C ARG A 63 4.78 -9.57 -9.66
N SER A 64 3.93 -10.58 -9.79
CA SER A 64 3.97 -11.76 -8.92
C SER A 64 5.28 -12.51 -9.08
N VAL A 65 5.77 -13.10 -8.00
CA VAL A 65 6.94 -13.97 -7.98
C VAL A 65 6.47 -15.34 -7.51
N ALA A 66 6.74 -16.38 -8.32
CA ALA A 66 6.40 -17.75 -7.94
C ALA A 66 7.18 -18.14 -6.67
N ASP A 67 6.45 -18.63 -5.67
CA ASP A 67 7.02 -19.01 -4.39
C ASP A 67 6.13 -20.08 -3.75
N PRO A 68 6.65 -21.29 -3.49
CA PRO A 68 5.84 -22.39 -3.00
C PRO A 68 5.28 -22.15 -1.58
N ARG A 69 5.76 -21.12 -0.86
CA ARG A 69 5.21 -20.72 0.45
C ARG A 69 3.86 -20.02 0.33
N PHE A 70 3.49 -19.54 -0.85
CA PHE A 70 2.32 -18.67 -1.06
C PHE A 70 1.50 -19.15 -2.25
N THR A 71 0.21 -19.41 -2.01
CA THR A 71 -0.72 -19.92 -3.04
C THR A 71 -1.66 -18.80 -3.48
N PRO A 72 -1.58 -18.34 -4.74
CA PRO A 72 -2.57 -17.44 -5.31
C PRO A 72 -3.93 -18.13 -5.53
N PRO A 73 -5.06 -17.39 -5.44
CA PRO A 73 -5.16 -15.95 -5.23
C PRO A 73 -5.24 -15.52 -3.74
N GLU A 74 -5.17 -16.45 -2.79
CA GLU A 74 -5.32 -16.14 -1.37
C GLU A 74 -4.08 -15.44 -0.82
N LYS A 75 -2.90 -15.81 -1.31
CA LYS A 75 -1.62 -15.25 -0.86
C LYS A 75 -0.63 -15.16 -2.01
N VAL A 76 -0.08 -13.98 -2.26
CA VAL A 76 0.78 -13.70 -3.42
C VAL A 76 2.04 -12.98 -2.96
N ARG A 77 3.21 -13.55 -3.29
CA ARG A 77 4.46 -12.80 -3.25
C ARG A 77 4.59 -11.96 -4.52
N PHE A 78 5.05 -10.73 -4.37
CA PHE A 78 5.24 -9.84 -5.50
C PHE A 78 6.39 -8.87 -5.29
N TYR A 79 7.02 -8.50 -6.39
CA TYR A 79 7.94 -7.39 -6.47
C TYR A 79 7.17 -6.14 -6.85
N GLN A 80 7.47 -5.02 -6.17
CA GLN A 80 6.94 -3.71 -6.51
C GLN A 80 8.05 -2.67 -6.54
N ARG A 81 7.97 -1.78 -7.54
CA ARG A 81 8.76 -0.55 -7.65
C ARG A 81 7.82 0.64 -7.75
N ILE A 82 8.09 1.64 -6.92
CA ILE A 82 7.33 2.89 -6.84
C ILE A 82 8.28 4.03 -7.15
N ASP A 83 7.94 4.87 -8.11
CA ASP A 83 8.73 6.06 -8.44
C ASP A 83 8.12 7.31 -7.82
N ILE A 84 8.87 7.93 -6.90
CA ILE A 84 8.43 9.12 -6.18
C ILE A 84 9.03 10.33 -6.90
N PRO A 85 8.20 11.20 -7.50
CA PRO A 85 8.68 12.35 -8.25
C PRO A 85 9.72 13.15 -7.44
N LEU A 86 10.86 13.43 -8.08
CA LEU A 86 12.00 14.19 -7.54
C LEU A 86 12.77 13.52 -6.39
N LEU A 87 12.28 12.42 -5.82
CA LEU A 87 12.94 11.72 -4.70
C LEU A 87 13.57 10.39 -5.13
N GLY A 88 13.07 9.81 -6.23
CA GLY A 88 13.56 8.59 -6.87
C GLY A 88 12.70 7.37 -6.56
N ALA A 89 13.22 6.18 -6.89
CA ALA A 89 12.44 4.95 -6.81
C ALA A 89 12.69 4.13 -5.55
N VAL A 90 11.62 3.73 -4.87
CA VAL A 90 11.62 2.68 -3.85
C VAL A 90 11.34 1.34 -4.52
N HIS A 91 11.96 0.26 -4.04
CA HIS A 91 11.49 -1.09 -4.38
C HIS A 91 11.54 -2.05 -3.18
N HIS A 92 10.73 -3.10 -3.27
CA HIS A 92 10.69 -4.16 -2.26
C HIS A 92 10.04 -5.42 -2.83
N GLU A 93 10.19 -6.50 -2.08
CA GLU A 93 9.37 -7.69 -2.21
C GLU A 93 8.42 -7.80 -1.02
N LEU A 94 7.16 -8.10 -1.31
CA LEU A 94 6.07 -8.15 -0.34
C LEU A 94 5.33 -9.48 -0.47
N VAL A 95 4.63 -9.85 0.59
CA VAL A 95 3.54 -10.82 0.53
C VAL A 95 2.22 -10.10 0.77
N LEU A 96 1.23 -10.34 -0.09
CA LEU A 96 -0.14 -9.86 0.04
C LEU A 96 -1.05 -11.06 0.32
N GLU A 97 -1.97 -10.92 1.27
CA GLU A 97 -2.84 -12.00 1.74
C GLU A 97 -4.27 -11.51 1.92
N ARG A 98 -5.25 -12.32 1.51
CA ARG A 98 -6.65 -12.13 1.88
C ARG A 98 -6.82 -12.46 3.35
N LEU A 99 -7.31 -11.50 4.14
CA LEU A 99 -7.50 -11.63 5.58
C LEU A 99 -8.94 -12.00 5.96
N GLY A 100 -9.82 -12.18 4.97
CA GLY A 100 -11.25 -12.42 5.17
C GLY A 100 -12.01 -11.15 5.52
N GLU A 101 -13.13 -11.31 6.23
CA GLU A 101 -13.97 -10.19 6.66
C GLU A 101 -13.64 -9.78 8.11
N HIS A 102 -13.54 -8.47 8.35
CA HIS A 102 -13.41 -7.90 9.67
C HIS A 102 -14.33 -6.68 9.81
N LYS A 103 -15.29 -6.72 10.74
CA LYS A 103 -16.21 -5.60 11.05
C LYS A 103 -16.93 -5.05 9.80
N GLY A 104 -17.40 -5.94 8.92
CA GLY A 104 -18.11 -5.56 7.69
C GLY A 104 -17.20 -5.14 6.53
N TYR A 105 -15.88 -5.28 6.66
CA TYR A 105 -14.92 -5.03 5.59
C TYR A 105 -14.26 -6.32 5.14
N LEU A 106 -14.24 -6.57 3.83
CA LEU A 106 -13.27 -7.51 3.27
C LEU A 106 -11.88 -6.87 3.31
N ALA A 107 -10.88 -7.67 3.67
CA ALA A 107 -9.54 -7.19 3.92
C ALA A 107 -8.49 -7.95 3.11
N ALA A 108 -7.50 -7.22 2.60
CA ALA A 108 -6.26 -7.78 2.07
C ALA A 108 -5.06 -7.00 2.65
N GLY A 109 -4.18 -7.70 3.34
CA GLY A 109 -3.03 -7.11 4.03
C GLY A 109 -1.72 -7.52 3.39
N TRP A 110 -0.73 -6.63 3.45
CA TRP A 110 0.62 -6.97 3.01
C TRP A 110 1.65 -6.71 4.10
N SER A 111 2.76 -7.42 3.98
CA SER A 111 3.97 -7.18 4.75
C SER A 111 5.21 -7.39 3.88
N ILE A 112 6.29 -6.72 4.27
CA ILE A 112 7.58 -6.84 3.59
C ILE A 112 8.19 -8.22 3.83
N LEU A 113 8.76 -8.76 2.75
CA LEU A 113 9.64 -9.92 2.80
C LEU A 113 11.07 -9.40 2.95
N THR A 114 11.53 -9.26 4.19
CA THR A 114 12.81 -8.61 4.51
C THR A 114 14.02 -9.31 3.87
N PRO A 115 14.18 -10.65 3.91
CA PRO A 115 15.31 -11.30 3.26
C PRO A 115 15.34 -11.04 1.74
N GLU A 116 14.20 -11.19 1.09
CA GLU A 116 14.01 -11.02 -0.34
C GLU A 116 14.26 -9.57 -0.76
N THR A 117 13.72 -8.61 -0.02
CA THR A 117 13.98 -7.19 -0.23
C THR A 117 15.46 -6.85 -0.02
N SER A 118 16.12 -7.47 0.97
CA SER A 118 17.56 -7.25 1.19
C SER A 118 18.43 -7.72 0.03
N ALA A 119 18.00 -8.78 -0.66
CA ALA A 119 18.70 -9.34 -1.80
C ALA A 119 18.56 -8.50 -3.09
N LEU A 120 17.65 -7.52 -3.10
CA LEU A 120 17.51 -6.60 -4.23
C LEU A 120 18.73 -5.67 -4.38
N SER A 121 18.95 -5.21 -5.60
CA SER A 121 20.04 -4.29 -5.93
C SER A 121 19.66 -2.84 -5.59
N ALA A 122 20.42 -2.22 -4.68
CA ALA A 122 20.26 -0.79 -4.35
C ALA A 122 20.52 0.17 -5.54
N LYS A 123 21.04 -0.34 -6.67
CA LYS A 123 21.21 0.43 -7.91
C LYS A 123 19.90 0.62 -8.66
N ASP A 124 18.96 -0.30 -8.52
CA ASP A 124 17.69 -0.24 -9.23
C ASP A 124 16.68 0.66 -8.50
N GLY A 125 16.80 0.78 -7.18
CA GLY A 125 15.99 1.65 -6.33
C GLY A 125 16.45 1.50 -4.88
N PHE A 126 16.03 2.42 -4.02
CA PHE A 126 16.27 2.26 -2.60
C PHE A 126 15.31 1.23 -2.03
N ARG A 127 15.86 0.28 -1.27
CA ARG A 127 15.09 -0.80 -0.65
C ARG A 127 14.28 -0.28 0.52
N SER A 128 13.08 -0.82 0.72
CA SER A 128 12.33 -0.56 1.95
C SER A 128 13.02 -1.21 3.15
N ASP A 129 12.99 -0.52 4.28
CA ASP A 129 13.34 -1.05 5.60
C ASP A 129 12.15 -1.83 6.17
N TYR A 130 10.98 -1.18 6.15
CA TYR A 130 9.69 -1.80 6.39
C TYR A 130 8.66 -1.32 5.38
N SER A 131 7.67 -2.17 5.13
CA SER A 131 6.43 -1.84 4.42
C SER A 131 5.36 -2.82 4.87
N HIS A 132 4.25 -2.30 5.37
CA HIS A 132 3.09 -3.09 5.75
C HIS A 132 1.84 -2.24 5.62
N GLY A 133 0.71 -2.91 5.50
CA GLY A 133 -0.56 -2.24 5.49
C GLY A 133 -1.71 -3.14 5.11
N VAL A 134 -2.86 -2.52 4.90
CA VAL A 134 -4.10 -3.21 4.60
C VAL A 134 -4.99 -2.36 3.69
N TRP A 135 -5.60 -3.03 2.71
CA TRP A 135 -6.75 -2.56 1.98
C TRP A 135 -8.01 -3.13 2.63
N LEU A 136 -9.01 -2.28 2.88
CA LEU A 136 -10.31 -2.69 3.38
C LEU A 136 -11.39 -2.19 2.43
N ALA A 137 -12.33 -3.05 2.08
CA ALA A 137 -13.46 -2.69 1.24
C ALA A 137 -14.77 -3.09 1.92
N ALA A 138 -15.73 -2.18 1.93
CA ALA A 138 -17.10 -2.42 2.37
C ALA A 138 -18.05 -1.74 1.38
N PRO A 139 -19.36 -2.04 1.39
CA PRO A 139 -20.28 -1.48 0.41
C PRO A 139 -20.18 0.05 0.38
N GLY A 140 -19.89 0.59 -0.81
CA GLY A 140 -19.78 2.03 -1.00
C GLY A 140 -18.51 2.69 -0.44
N ARG A 141 -17.50 1.94 0.01
CA ARG A 141 -16.33 2.51 0.71
C ARG A 141 -15.06 1.69 0.59
N LEU A 142 -13.94 2.41 0.53
CA LEU A 142 -12.61 1.83 0.44
C LEU A 142 -11.70 2.50 1.48
N VAL A 143 -10.83 1.70 2.11
CA VAL A 143 -9.85 2.15 3.09
C VAL A 143 -8.49 1.62 2.69
N TYR A 144 -7.49 2.46 2.88
CA TYR A 144 -6.09 2.12 2.68
C TYR A 144 -5.31 2.60 3.89
N ALA A 145 -4.61 1.69 4.57
CA ALA A 145 -3.75 2.01 5.69
C ALA A 145 -2.37 1.40 5.49
N LEU A 146 -1.32 2.14 5.78
CA LEU A 146 0.06 1.69 5.58
C LEU A 146 1.05 2.37 6.54
N GLY A 147 2.20 1.73 6.67
CA GLY A 147 3.43 2.33 7.18
C GLY A 147 4.60 1.82 6.36
N SER A 148 5.51 2.70 5.97
CA SER A 148 6.69 2.32 5.20
C SER A 148 7.83 3.30 5.37
N ALA A 149 9.07 2.83 5.32
CA ALA A 149 10.23 3.69 5.17
C ALA A 149 11.30 3.05 4.27
N PRO A 150 12.12 3.86 3.58
CA PRO A 150 13.30 3.37 2.90
C PRO A 150 14.41 3.02 3.91
N ARG A 151 15.31 2.11 3.52
CA ARG A 151 16.55 1.88 4.25
C ARG A 151 17.39 3.13 4.24
N ARG A 152 17.85 3.51 5.43
CA ARG A 152 18.71 4.68 5.60
C ARG A 152 20.02 4.54 4.82
N ASP A 153 20.61 3.36 4.81
CA ASP A 153 21.92 3.10 4.20
C ASP A 153 21.89 3.14 2.66
N ASP A 154 20.70 3.00 2.05
CA ASP A 154 20.56 3.04 0.59
C ASP A 154 20.56 4.49 0.04
N VAL A 155 20.32 5.49 0.88
CA VAL A 155 20.13 6.89 0.44
C VAL A 155 20.95 7.92 1.22
N GLY A 156 21.53 7.52 2.36
CA GLY A 156 22.23 8.43 3.26
C GLY A 156 21.30 9.31 4.08
N PHE A 157 21.80 9.89 5.19
CA PHE A 157 20.97 10.53 6.20
C PHE A 157 20.12 11.71 5.70
N LEU A 158 20.69 12.62 4.91
CA LEU A 158 19.96 13.82 4.45
C LEU A 158 18.80 13.46 3.53
N LYS A 159 19.05 12.59 2.54
CA LYS A 159 18.00 12.13 1.63
C LYS A 159 16.98 11.25 2.33
N TRP A 160 17.42 10.41 3.27
CA TRP A 160 16.52 9.62 4.11
C TRP A 160 15.55 10.52 4.88
N LYS A 161 16.04 11.57 5.55
CA LYS A 161 15.20 12.53 6.28
C LYS A 161 14.21 13.24 5.35
N ALA A 162 14.65 13.65 4.16
CA ALA A 162 13.78 14.27 3.17
C ALA A 162 12.69 13.30 2.68
N LEU A 163 13.02 12.03 2.45
CA LEU A 163 12.08 10.98 2.06
C LEU A 163 11.04 10.72 3.15
N THR A 164 11.46 10.59 4.42
CA THR A 164 10.53 10.26 5.50
C THR A 164 9.63 11.43 5.85
N SER A 165 10.18 12.63 6.04
CA SER A 165 9.35 13.83 6.29
C SER A 165 8.50 14.22 5.09
N GLY A 166 9.02 14.05 3.86
CA GLY A 166 8.27 14.29 2.63
C GLY A 166 7.12 13.32 2.44
N ALA A 167 7.32 12.04 2.80
CA ALA A 167 6.27 11.04 2.79
C ALA A 167 5.14 11.41 3.75
N ASP A 168 5.47 11.83 4.99
CA ASP A 168 4.46 12.24 5.96
C ASP A 168 3.66 13.45 5.47
N ALA A 169 4.33 14.46 4.90
CA ALA A 169 3.68 15.66 4.36
C ALA A 169 2.78 15.38 3.13
N ALA A 170 3.15 14.41 2.29
CA ALA A 170 2.42 14.06 1.07
C ALA A 170 1.37 12.95 1.26
N ALA A 171 1.35 12.28 2.42
CA ALA A 171 0.61 11.05 2.63
C ALA A 171 -0.86 11.16 2.25
N SER A 172 -1.56 12.19 2.71
CA SER A 172 -3.01 12.36 2.44
C SER A 172 -3.31 12.40 0.93
N ARG A 173 -2.48 13.09 0.14
CA ARG A 173 -2.63 13.17 -1.32
C ARG A 173 -2.37 11.82 -1.99
N VAL A 174 -1.29 11.15 -1.63
CA VAL A 174 -0.92 9.83 -2.18
C VAL A 174 -1.96 8.78 -1.84
N LEU A 175 -2.43 8.77 -0.59
CA LEU A 175 -3.49 7.90 -0.11
C LEU A 175 -4.79 8.11 -0.90
N ARG A 176 -5.21 9.36 -1.12
CA ARG A 176 -6.38 9.68 -1.94
C ARG A 176 -6.23 9.16 -3.37
N ALA A 177 -5.11 9.45 -4.03
CA ALA A 177 -4.88 9.04 -5.41
C ALA A 177 -4.94 7.51 -5.59
N ASN A 178 -4.36 6.77 -4.63
CA ASN A 178 -4.42 5.30 -4.61
C ASN A 178 -5.85 4.77 -4.41
N LEU A 179 -6.62 5.34 -3.47
CA LEU A 179 -8.02 4.98 -3.26
C LEU A 179 -8.88 5.23 -4.50
N GLU A 180 -8.71 6.39 -5.14
CA GLU A 180 -9.44 6.72 -6.37
C GLU A 180 -9.02 5.81 -7.55
N GLY A 181 -7.73 5.53 -7.69
CA GLY A 181 -7.18 4.61 -8.69
C GLY A 181 -7.77 3.22 -8.55
N LEU A 182 -7.69 2.63 -7.36
CA LEU A 182 -8.26 1.33 -7.07
C LEU A 182 -9.77 1.30 -7.25
N GLY A 183 -10.49 2.33 -6.77
CA GLY A 183 -11.93 2.43 -6.95
C GLY A 183 -12.37 2.42 -8.42
N ARG A 184 -11.71 3.21 -9.27
CA ARG A 184 -11.94 3.22 -10.72
C ARG A 184 -11.59 1.89 -11.37
N TRP A 185 -10.49 1.27 -10.96
CA TRP A 185 -10.06 0.00 -11.51
C TRP A 185 -11.02 -1.13 -11.15
N ALA A 186 -11.41 -1.25 -9.88
CA ALA A 186 -12.37 -2.23 -9.40
C ALA A 186 -13.72 -2.13 -10.12
N ALA A 187 -14.19 -0.92 -10.40
CA ALA A 187 -15.44 -0.69 -11.13
C ALA A 187 -15.42 -1.21 -12.58
N LYS A 188 -14.24 -1.31 -13.21
CA LYS A 188 -14.08 -1.82 -14.59
C LYS A 188 -13.99 -3.35 -14.67
N ARG A 189 -13.83 -4.05 -13.54
CA ARG A 189 -13.72 -5.52 -13.53
C ARG A 189 -15.11 -6.12 -13.70
N ALA A 190 -15.24 -7.06 -14.65
CA ALA A 190 -16.49 -7.78 -14.95
C ALA A 190 -16.96 -8.62 -13.75
#